data_AF-A0A3M2BX64-F1
#
_entry.id   AF-A0A3M2BX64-F1
#
_cell.length_a   1.000
_cell.length_b   1.000
_cell.length_c   1.000
_cell.angle_alpha   90.00
_cell.angle_beta   90.00
_cell.angle_gamma   90.00
#
_symmetry.space_group_name_H-M   'P 1'
#
loop_
_entity.id
_entity.type
_entity.pdbx_description
1 polymer ?
#
loop_
_entity_poly.entity_id
_entity_poly.type
_entity_poly.pdbx_seq_one_letter_code
_entity_poly.pdbx_strand_id
1 'polypeptide(L)'
;MYSPLLVKPMRDELTGIGFRELTTAEEVDQWMAEKEGTALLVINSVCGCAAGMARPGVRLALEHPARPQRLATVFAGQDAEATARARGYFADIPPSSPSMALFKDGELVYFVPRHRIEGRDAEAVAQDLRAAFDQYCA
;
A
#
# COMPACT_ATOMS: atom_id res chain seq x y z
N MET A 1 16.23 13.24 -0.10
CA MET A 1 15.53 12.56 -1.20
C MET A 1 16.53 11.63 -1.89
N TYR A 2 16.15 10.41 -2.26
CA TYR A 2 17.07 9.48 -2.91
C TYR A 2 17.09 9.76 -4.42
N SER A 3 18.15 9.36 -5.12
CA SER A 3 18.22 9.53 -6.58
C SER A 3 17.09 8.73 -7.26
N PRO A 4 16.43 9.27 -8.31
CA PRO A 4 15.39 8.54 -9.07
C PRO A 4 15.85 7.15 -9.54
N LEU A 5 17.11 7.02 -9.94
CA LEU A 5 17.68 5.74 -10.37
C LEU A 5 17.78 4.71 -9.23
N LEU A 6 18.01 5.16 -8.00
CA LEU A 6 18.12 4.27 -6.83
C LEU A 6 16.76 3.74 -6.37
N VAL A 7 15.70 4.55 -6.52
CA VAL A 7 14.36 4.16 -6.07
C VAL A 7 13.55 3.47 -7.16
N LYS A 8 13.97 3.54 -8.43
CA LYS A 8 13.29 2.89 -9.54
C LYS A 8 13.01 1.40 -9.29
N PRO A 9 13.97 0.56 -8.84
CA PRO A 9 13.67 -0.84 -8.57
C PRO A 9 12.60 -1.03 -7.49
N MET A 10 12.58 -0.15 -6.48
CA MET A 10 11.61 -0.22 -5.38
C MET A 10 10.19 0.17 -5.84
N ARG A 11 10.08 1.00 -6.88
CA ARG A 11 8.82 1.31 -7.57
C ARG A 11 8.39 0.13 -8.44
N ASP A 12 9.31 -0.38 -9.24
CA ASP A 12 9.10 -1.50 -10.17
C ASP A 12 8.60 -2.77 -9.46
N GLU A 13 9.03 -3.03 -8.21
CA GLU A 13 8.55 -4.15 -7.39
C GLU A 13 7.02 -4.14 -7.17
N LEU A 14 6.39 -2.96 -7.10
CA LEU A 14 4.93 -2.84 -6.94
C LEU A 14 4.23 -2.64 -8.29
N THR A 15 4.78 -1.79 -9.17
CA THR A 15 4.13 -1.55 -10.48
C THR A 15 4.15 -2.80 -11.35
N GLY A 16 5.19 -3.64 -11.25
CA GLY A 16 5.28 -4.92 -11.95
C GLY A 16 4.22 -5.96 -11.52
N ILE A 17 3.56 -5.75 -10.39
CA ILE A 17 2.47 -6.61 -9.87
C ILE A 17 1.10 -5.92 -9.93
N GLY A 18 0.96 -4.87 -10.75
CA GLY A 18 -0.32 -4.24 -11.07
C GLY A 18 -0.68 -3.01 -10.24
N PHE A 19 0.21 -2.50 -9.38
CA PHE A 19 -0.03 -1.24 -8.68
C PHE A 19 0.09 -0.04 -9.62
N ARG A 20 -0.89 0.86 -9.55
CA ARG A 20 -0.75 2.22 -10.10
C ARG A 20 0.06 3.08 -9.14
N GLU A 21 1.12 3.68 -9.64
CA GLU A 21 1.88 4.66 -8.88
C GLU A 21 1.16 6.02 -8.89
N LEU A 22 1.05 6.64 -7.72
CA LEU A 22 0.45 7.95 -7.52
C LEU A 22 1.53 8.88 -6.96
N THR A 23 1.91 9.89 -7.75
CA THR A 23 3.04 10.77 -7.50
C THR A 23 2.64 12.19 -7.11
N THR A 24 1.39 12.59 -7.42
CA THR A 24 0.84 13.90 -7.02
C THR A 24 -0.39 13.75 -6.11
N ALA A 25 -0.76 14.84 -5.43
CA ALA A 25 -1.98 14.88 -4.61
C ALA A 25 -3.24 14.70 -5.47
N GLU A 26 -3.27 15.27 -6.68
CA GLU A 26 -4.38 15.15 -7.62
C GLU A 26 -4.57 13.70 -8.09
N GLU A 27 -3.48 12.97 -8.36
CA GLU A 27 -3.56 11.56 -8.72
C GLU A 27 -4.15 10.72 -7.58
N VAL A 28 -3.80 11.04 -6.33
CA VAL A 28 -4.41 10.43 -5.14
C VAL A 28 -5.90 10.71 -5.07
N ASP A 29 -6.31 11.96 -5.26
CA ASP A 29 -7.72 12.35 -5.20
C ASP A 29 -8.54 11.71 -6.30
N GLN A 30 -8.02 11.69 -7.52
CA GLN A 30 -8.66 11.02 -8.65
C GLN A 30 -8.81 9.53 -8.39
N TRP A 31 -7.78 8.88 -7.84
CA TRP A 31 -7.87 7.46 -7.52
C TRP A 31 -8.86 7.19 -6.38
N MET A 32 -8.89 8.02 -5.33
CA MET A 32 -9.79 7.90 -4.18
C MET A 32 -11.24 8.31 -4.48
N ALA A 33 -11.50 9.05 -5.56
CA ALA A 33 -12.84 9.47 -5.97
C ALA A 33 -13.72 8.26 -6.39
N GLU A 34 -13.09 7.21 -6.94
CA GLU A 34 -13.75 5.94 -7.21
C GLU A 34 -13.83 5.12 -5.92
N LYS A 35 -15.05 5.02 -5.40
CA LYS A 35 -15.33 4.39 -4.11
C LYS A 35 -15.74 2.93 -4.23
N GLU A 36 -16.41 2.56 -5.32
CA GLU A 36 -17.03 1.25 -5.47
C GLU A 36 -16.01 0.11 -5.40
N GLY A 37 -16.40 -0.94 -4.67
CA GLY A 37 -15.60 -2.15 -4.58
C GLY A 37 -14.47 -2.04 -3.58
N THR A 38 -13.36 -2.74 -3.83
CA THR A 38 -12.24 -2.86 -2.88
C THR A 38 -10.94 -2.36 -3.47
N ALA A 39 -10.19 -1.64 -2.65
CA ALA A 39 -8.96 -0.98 -3.08
C ALA A 39 -7.86 -1.13 -2.03
N LEU A 40 -6.66 -1.48 -2.45
CA LEU A 40 -5.47 -1.54 -1.59
C LEU A 40 -4.50 -0.44 -1.96
N LEU A 41 -4.21 0.41 -0.97
CA LEU A 41 -3.22 1.47 -1.06
C LEU A 41 -2.00 1.09 -0.23
N VAL A 42 -0.83 1.02 -0.87
CA VAL A 42 0.45 0.77 -0.21
C VAL A 42 1.21 2.08 -0.06
N ILE A 43 1.60 2.40 1.17
CA ILE A 43 2.53 3.50 1.46
C ILE A 43 3.95 2.92 1.42
N ASN A 44 4.56 2.93 0.24
CA ASN A 44 5.91 2.39 0.01
C ASN A 44 6.99 3.26 0.69
N SER A 45 8.18 2.68 0.86
CA SER A 45 9.31 3.32 1.53
C SER A 45 10.64 2.69 1.10
N VAL A 46 11.73 3.42 1.32
CA VAL A 46 13.11 2.92 1.15
C VAL A 46 13.58 2.05 2.34
N CYS A 47 12.81 1.97 3.43
CA CYS A 47 13.16 1.16 4.61
C CYS A 47 13.48 -0.29 4.23
N GLY A 48 14.46 -0.91 4.89
CA GLY A 48 14.73 -2.35 4.73
C GLY A 48 13.51 -3.22 5.03
N CYS A 49 12.65 -2.79 5.96
CA CYS A 49 11.37 -3.42 6.26
C CYS A 49 10.37 -3.39 5.08
N ALA A 50 10.44 -2.37 4.21
CA ALA A 50 9.64 -2.32 2.99
C ALA A 50 10.15 -3.32 1.94
N ALA A 51 11.48 -3.43 1.81
CA ALA A 51 12.12 -4.32 0.85
C ALA A 51 12.02 -5.81 1.24
N GLY A 52 12.24 -6.14 2.52
CA GLY A 52 12.25 -7.53 2.98
C GLY A 52 10.85 -8.10 3.23
N MET A 53 9.92 -7.24 3.68
CA MET A 53 8.66 -7.73 4.27
C MET A 53 7.43 -7.17 3.55
N ALA A 54 7.30 -5.84 3.43
CA ALA A 54 6.06 -5.25 2.90
C ALA A 54 5.81 -5.57 1.42
N ARG A 55 6.75 -5.23 0.52
CA ARG A 55 6.55 -5.46 -0.93
C ARG A 55 6.48 -6.95 -1.28
N PRO A 56 7.35 -7.83 -0.73
CA PRO A 56 7.20 -9.27 -0.94
C PRO A 56 5.91 -9.83 -0.35
N GLY A 57 5.48 -9.36 0.83
CA GLY A 57 4.23 -9.80 1.46
C GLY A 57 2.98 -9.40 0.67
N VAL A 58 2.95 -8.17 0.13
CA VAL A 58 1.88 -7.73 -0.77
C VAL A 58 1.83 -8.59 -2.03
N ARG A 59 2.98 -8.84 -2.67
CA ARG A 59 3.06 -9.71 -3.85
C ARG A 59 2.46 -11.10 -3.57
N LEU A 60 2.87 -11.72 -2.47
CA LEU A 60 2.36 -13.03 -2.05
C LEU A 60 0.86 -12.98 -1.70
N ALA A 61 0.37 -11.89 -1.11
CA ALA A 61 -1.04 -11.74 -0.79
C ALA A 61 -1.92 -11.64 -2.05
N LEU A 62 -1.44 -11.02 -3.13
CA LEU A 62 -2.19 -10.86 -4.39
C LEU A 62 -2.33 -12.15 -5.22
N GLU A 63 -1.62 -13.21 -4.85
CA GLU A 63 -1.82 -14.56 -5.39
C GLU A 63 -3.11 -15.22 -4.84
N HIS A 64 -3.74 -14.62 -3.82
CA HIS A 64 -4.98 -15.10 -3.22
C HIS A 64 -6.19 -14.86 -4.14
N PRO A 65 -7.17 -15.80 -4.24
CA PRO A 65 -8.33 -15.62 -5.09
C PRO A 65 -9.21 -14.43 -4.70
N ALA A 66 -9.48 -14.24 -3.41
CA ALA A 66 -10.11 -13.04 -2.89
C ALA A 66 -9.04 -11.95 -2.80
N ARG A 67 -9.17 -10.90 -3.61
CA ARG A 67 -8.19 -9.82 -3.64
C ARG A 67 -8.82 -8.47 -4.04
N PRO A 68 -8.19 -7.35 -3.67
CA PRO A 68 -8.68 -6.02 -4.01
C PRO A 68 -8.76 -5.83 -5.53
N GLN A 69 -9.78 -5.12 -6.00
CA GLN A 69 -9.99 -4.85 -7.42
C GLN A 69 -9.07 -3.73 -7.93
N ARG A 70 -8.72 -2.78 -7.05
CA ARG A 70 -7.86 -1.64 -7.39
C ARG A 70 -6.62 -1.62 -6.51
N LEU A 71 -5.47 -1.37 -7.12
CA LEU A 71 -4.18 -1.36 -6.45
C LEU A 71 -3.47 -0.05 -6.73
N ALA A 72 -3.06 0.68 -5.69
CA ALA A 72 -2.28 1.89 -5.83
C ALA A 72 -1.17 2.03 -4.78
N THR A 73 -0.13 2.78 -5.12
CA THR A 73 1.00 3.02 -4.23
C THR A 73 1.42 4.48 -4.27
N VAL A 74 1.79 5.01 -3.12
CA VAL A 74 2.53 6.29 -2.97
C VAL A 74 3.88 6.00 -2.34
N PHE A 75 4.89 6.84 -2.57
CA PHE A 75 6.25 6.60 -2.07
C PHE A 75 6.64 7.59 -0.97
N ALA A 76 6.58 7.15 0.28
CA ALA A 76 6.95 7.98 1.42
C ALA A 76 8.42 8.42 1.35
N GLY A 77 8.64 9.73 1.41
CA GLY A 77 9.97 10.36 1.36
C GLY A 77 10.51 10.60 -0.06
N GLN A 78 9.80 10.16 -1.11
CA GLN A 78 10.04 10.59 -2.50
C GLN A 78 8.90 11.47 -3.00
N ASP A 79 7.65 10.99 -2.88
CA ASP A 79 6.45 11.66 -3.37
C ASP A 79 5.69 12.25 -2.16
N ALA A 80 6.25 13.32 -1.59
CA ALA A 80 5.82 13.87 -0.29
C ALA A 80 4.36 14.34 -0.32
N GLU A 81 3.95 15.05 -1.37
CA GLU A 81 2.59 15.58 -1.51
C GLU A 81 1.56 14.46 -1.69
N ALA A 82 1.82 13.49 -2.58
CA ALA A 82 0.96 12.32 -2.74
C ALA A 82 0.85 11.51 -1.43
N THR A 83 1.97 11.29 -0.74
CA THR A 83 1.96 10.55 0.53
C THR A 83 1.18 11.29 1.62
N ALA A 84 1.34 12.61 1.72
CA ALA A 84 0.59 13.43 2.67
C ALA A 84 -0.90 13.42 2.34
N ARG A 85 -1.26 13.53 1.05
CA ARG A 85 -2.65 13.49 0.62
C ARG A 85 -3.31 12.14 0.90
N ALA A 86 -2.63 11.05 0.59
CA ALA A 86 -3.07 9.69 0.90
C ALA A 86 -3.38 9.53 2.39
N ARG A 87 -2.48 9.98 3.27
CA ARG A 87 -2.68 9.93 4.73
C ARG A 87 -3.87 10.74 5.21
N GLY A 88 -4.27 11.79 4.49
CA GLY A 88 -5.47 12.55 4.79
C GLY A 88 -6.77 11.74 4.73
N TYR A 89 -6.81 10.64 3.96
CA TYR A 89 -7.95 9.74 3.89
C TYR A 89 -8.07 8.77 5.08
N PHE A 90 -7.07 8.75 5.96
CA PHE A 90 -7.05 7.96 7.20
C PHE A 90 -6.34 8.74 8.31
N ALA A 91 -6.73 10.01 8.48
CA ALA A 91 -6.04 10.99 9.33
C ALA A 91 -6.01 10.62 10.82
N ASP A 92 -6.96 9.79 11.30
CA ASP A 92 -7.01 9.32 12.68
C ASP A 92 -5.92 8.27 13.00
N ILE A 93 -5.23 7.77 11.97
CA ILE A 93 -4.18 6.76 12.12
C ILE A 93 -2.80 7.45 12.12
N PRO A 94 -1.97 7.21 13.15
CA PRO A 94 -0.62 7.75 13.19
C PRO A 94 0.20 7.36 11.94
N PRO A 95 0.86 8.33 11.28
CA PRO A 95 1.56 8.08 10.04
C PRO A 95 2.74 7.12 10.26
N SER A 96 2.83 6.08 9.44
CA SER A 96 3.97 5.16 9.42
C SER A 96 4.32 4.73 8.00
N SER A 97 5.57 4.30 7.76
CA SER A 97 5.98 3.71 6.48
C SER A 97 7.05 2.61 6.68
N PRO A 98 6.96 1.48 5.96
CA PRO A 98 5.85 1.09 5.09
C PRO A 98 4.54 0.88 5.88
N SER A 99 3.40 1.10 5.22
CA SER A 99 2.07 0.80 5.75
C SER A 99 1.09 0.51 4.61
N MET A 100 -0.05 -0.09 4.92
CA MET A 100 -1.03 -0.52 3.92
C MET A 100 -2.45 -0.23 4.40
N ALA A 101 -3.30 0.24 3.50
CA ALA A 101 -4.69 0.59 3.77
C ALA A 101 -5.60 -0.15 2.77
N LEU A 102 -6.57 -0.90 3.28
CA LEU A 102 -7.61 -1.54 2.49
C LEU A 102 -8.90 -0.75 2.65
N PHE A 103 -9.51 -0.42 1.52
CA PHE A 103 -10.78 0.27 1.44
C PHE A 103 -11.84 -0.65 0.86
N LYS A 104 -13.08 -0.48 1.32
CA LYS A 104 -14.29 -1.05 0.72
C LYS A 104 -15.34 0.04 0.62
N ASP A 105 -15.87 0.25 -0.58
CA ASP A 105 -16.92 1.24 -0.85
C ASP A 105 -16.55 2.67 -0.38
N GLY A 106 -15.26 3.00 -0.47
CA GLY A 106 -14.69 4.29 -0.07
C GLY A 106 -14.38 4.41 1.44
N GLU A 107 -14.69 3.40 2.25
CA GLU A 107 -14.40 3.37 3.68
C GLU A 107 -13.12 2.59 3.98
N LEU A 108 -12.32 3.07 4.93
CA LEU A 108 -11.16 2.32 5.42
C LEU A 108 -11.63 1.16 6.30
N VAL A 109 -11.49 -0.06 5.81
CA VAL A 109 -11.93 -1.27 6.52
C VAL A 109 -10.78 -2.01 7.20
N TYR A 110 -9.55 -1.82 6.73
CA TYR A 110 -8.39 -2.46 7.32
C TYR A 110 -7.12 -1.63 7.15
N PHE A 111 -6.26 -1.63 8.16
CA PHE A 111 -4.99 -0.91 8.13
C PHE A 111 -3.85 -1.71 8.76
N VAL A 112 -2.72 -1.74 8.07
CA VAL A 112 -1.49 -2.39 8.53
C VAL A 112 -0.40 -1.31 8.75
N PRO A 113 -0.18 -0.88 10.00
CA PRO A 113 0.89 0.06 10.34
C PRO A 113 2.27 -0.62 10.32
N ARG A 114 3.34 0.18 10.26
CA ARG A 114 4.73 -0.32 10.23
C ARG A 114 5.05 -1.35 11.31
N HIS A 115 4.61 -1.15 12.55
CA HIS A 115 4.94 -2.06 13.66
C HIS A 115 4.32 -3.46 13.49
N ARG A 116 3.30 -3.60 12.63
CA ARG A 116 2.74 -4.90 12.23
C ARG A 116 3.44 -5.51 11.01
N ILE A 117 4.47 -4.86 10.48
CA ILE A 117 5.29 -5.32 9.34
C ILE A 117 6.72 -5.57 9.80
N GLU A 118 7.27 -4.64 10.58
CA GLU A 118 8.63 -4.68 11.09
C GLU A 118 8.85 -5.90 12.01
N GLY A 119 9.93 -6.65 11.77
CA GLY A 119 10.28 -7.84 12.53
C GLY A 119 9.52 -9.12 12.16
N ARG A 120 8.55 -9.05 11.24
CA ARG A 120 7.85 -10.22 10.67
C ARG A 120 8.46 -10.61 9.34
N ASP A 121 8.26 -11.85 8.89
CA ASP A 121 8.60 -12.24 7.53
C ASP A 121 7.49 -11.87 6.51
N ALA A 122 7.82 -11.99 5.22
CA ALA A 122 6.91 -11.67 4.13
C ALA A 122 5.65 -12.55 4.11
N GLU A 123 5.75 -13.83 4.47
CA GLU A 123 4.60 -14.75 4.48
C GLU A 123 3.62 -14.38 5.59
N ALA A 124 4.11 -14.01 6.78
CA ALA A 124 3.28 -13.53 7.86
C ALA A 124 2.55 -12.23 7.48
N VAL A 125 3.22 -11.30 6.79
CA VAL A 125 2.57 -10.10 6.24
C VAL A 125 1.52 -10.48 5.19
N ALA A 126 1.81 -11.46 4.33
CA ALA A 126 0.87 -11.94 3.32
C ALA A 126 -0.37 -12.58 3.95
N GLN A 127 -0.20 -13.45 4.95
CA GLN A 127 -1.30 -14.09 5.68
C GLN A 127 -2.23 -13.07 6.34
N ASP A 128 -1.65 -12.01 6.92
CA ASP A 128 -2.39 -10.90 7.52
C ASP A 128 -3.28 -10.18 6.49
N LEU A 129 -2.72 -9.90 5.31
CA LEU A 129 -3.47 -9.30 4.20
C LEU A 129 -4.53 -10.25 3.62
N ARG A 130 -4.19 -11.53 3.43
CA ARG A 130 -5.13 -12.55 2.93
C ARG A 130 -6.35 -12.69 3.83
N ALA A 131 -6.15 -12.68 5.15
CA ALA A 131 -7.25 -12.70 6.12
C ALA A 131 -8.18 -11.47 5.96
N ALA A 132 -7.60 -10.28 5.73
CA ALA A 132 -8.40 -9.10 5.42
C ALA A 132 -9.10 -9.21 4.06
N PHE A 133 -8.46 -9.77 3.05
CA PHE A 133 -9.08 -9.97 1.74
C PHE A 133 -10.25 -10.95 1.80
N ASP A 134 -10.12 -12.05 2.54
CA ASP A 134 -11.21 -13.00 2.78
C ASP A 134 -12.42 -12.33 3.42
N GLN A 135 -12.18 -11.37 4.33
CA GLN A 135 -13.24 -10.66 5.03
C GLN A 135 -13.92 -9.58 4.17
N TYR A 136 -13.18 -8.88 3.32
CA TYR A 136 -13.66 -7.66 2.67
C TYR A 136 -13.79 -7.74 1.16
N CYS A 137 -13.02 -8.62 0.50
CA CYS A 137 -12.94 -8.78 -0.96
C CYS A 137 -13.65 -10.04 -1.50
N ALA A 138 -14.22 -10.88 -0.63
CA ALA A 138 -15.04 -12.04 -1.02
C ALA A 138 -16.46 -11.64 -1.45
#